data_AF-A0A9Q5DLQ6-F1
#
_entry.id   AF-A0A9Q5DLQ6-F1
#
_cell.length_a   1.000
_cell.length_b   1.000
_cell.length_c   1.000
_cell.angle_alpha   90.00
_cell.angle_beta   90.00
_cell.angle_gamma   90.00
#
_symmetry.space_group_name_H-M   'P 1'
#
loop_
_entity.id
_entity.type
_entity.pdbx_description
1 polymer ?
#
loop_
_entity_poly.entity_id
_entity_poly.type
_entity_poly.pdbx_seq_one_letter_code
_entity_poly.pdbx_strand_id
1 'polypeptide(L)'
;MYDLLLRNVRPMAGDTCDILVRQGKIAGFGKFEAEPGMAVEDGNGAIVAPGLIDAHTHLDKTTWGMPWHENNRAAILRGRIDFERENRTQIGIDPHRQSMRHAIGLAANGGTHIRSHVDIDPTHGLKLVEGIWETREKLKGIIDIEVVAFPQSGVMVMPGTVELLDEALKQGCEVLGGIDPCGIDRDPKGQLDILFQLAVRHGVPIDIHLHEAADLGAFTMELIFERIRANGMEGKVAISHAFALGMNDYIRVGKLIDEIARLDVAILTTGAPSATVPSIMRLKEAGVRVGGGCDGIRDTWGPWGQPDMLDRAKIIGMKNGLRSDIELAHVLHVVSQGGADVMGLKDYGLEVGCSADFTLLTGETLAHAVVDVAPRPMVVKGGRVTARGGKAVVEAP
;
A
#
# COMPACT_ATOMS: atom_id res chain seq x y z
N MET A 1 -6.87 9.60 -23.38
CA MET A 1 -5.89 10.41 -22.62
C MET A 1 -6.42 11.83 -22.53
N TYR A 2 -6.32 12.48 -21.37
CA TYR A 2 -7.07 13.71 -21.04
C TYR A 2 -6.16 14.94 -20.95
N ASP A 3 -6.70 16.09 -21.35
CA ASP A 3 -6.05 17.40 -21.18
C ASP A 3 -6.80 18.19 -20.10
N LEU A 4 -6.05 18.85 -19.22
CA LEU A 4 -6.58 19.60 -18.08
C LEU A 4 -5.68 20.81 -17.78
N LEU A 5 -6.28 21.97 -17.57
CA LEU A 5 -5.63 23.12 -16.94
C LEU A 5 -6.18 23.27 -15.52
N LEU A 6 -5.34 23.00 -14.52
CA LEU A 6 -5.65 23.22 -13.12
C LEU A 6 -5.07 24.55 -12.66
N ARG A 7 -5.92 25.52 -12.34
CA ARG A 7 -5.53 26.88 -11.97
C ARG A 7 -5.34 27.04 -10.47
N ASN A 8 -4.52 28.01 -10.10
CA ASN A 8 -4.43 28.52 -8.73
C ASN A 8 -4.17 27.43 -7.68
N VAL A 9 -3.08 26.70 -7.82
CA VAL A 9 -2.66 25.64 -6.89
C VAL A 9 -1.24 25.86 -6.39
N ARG A 10 -0.88 25.19 -5.29
CA ARG A 10 0.45 25.23 -4.68
C ARG A 10 1.10 23.84 -4.71
N PRO A 11 1.85 23.48 -5.77
CA PRO A 11 2.56 22.20 -5.83
C PRO A 11 3.47 22.03 -4.62
N MET A 12 3.30 20.94 -3.87
CA MET A 12 4.03 20.66 -2.63
C MET A 12 4.07 21.82 -1.63
N ALA A 13 2.98 22.60 -1.56
CA ALA A 13 2.85 23.81 -0.73
C ALA A 13 3.83 24.95 -1.07
N GLY A 14 4.39 24.96 -2.29
CA GLY A 14 5.20 26.06 -2.82
C GLY A 14 4.37 27.25 -3.33
N ASP A 15 4.96 28.03 -4.22
CA ASP A 15 4.31 29.21 -4.82
C ASP A 15 3.08 28.83 -5.65
N THR A 16 2.10 29.74 -5.68
CA THR A 16 0.87 29.54 -6.45
C THR A 16 1.13 29.60 -7.94
N CYS A 17 0.73 28.55 -8.67
CA CYS A 17 0.79 28.48 -10.12
C CYS A 17 -0.42 27.73 -10.70
N ASP A 18 -0.44 27.57 -12.01
CA ASP A 18 -1.33 26.67 -12.73
C ASP A 18 -0.52 25.42 -13.15
N ILE A 19 -1.18 24.27 -13.28
CA ILE A 19 -0.61 23.01 -13.79
C ILE A 19 -1.28 22.70 -15.13
N LEU A 20 -0.47 22.57 -16.17
CA LEU A 20 -0.92 22.12 -17.48
C LEU A 20 -0.73 20.60 -17.60
N VAL A 21 -1.79 19.89 -17.94
CA VAL A 21 -1.79 18.45 -18.20
C VAL A 21 -2.13 18.20 -19.67
N ARG A 22 -1.33 17.36 -20.32
CA ARG A 22 -1.52 16.92 -21.71
C ARG A 22 -1.45 15.43 -21.80
N GLN A 23 -2.45 14.84 -22.45
CA GLN A 23 -2.52 13.40 -22.69
C GLN A 23 -2.30 12.59 -21.38
N GLY A 24 -2.85 13.09 -20.27
CA GLY A 24 -2.73 12.46 -18.96
C GLY A 24 -1.36 12.59 -18.29
N LYS A 25 -0.45 13.43 -18.81
CA LYS A 25 0.86 13.74 -18.22
C LYS A 25 0.99 15.21 -17.86
N ILE A 26 1.76 15.52 -16.81
CA ILE A 26 2.10 16.88 -16.42
C ILE A 26 3.02 17.47 -17.50
N ALA A 27 2.58 18.57 -18.12
CA ALA A 27 3.29 19.25 -19.20
C ALA A 27 4.01 20.52 -18.75
N GLY A 28 3.61 21.13 -17.63
CA GLY A 28 4.28 22.31 -17.10
C GLY A 28 3.59 22.96 -15.91
N PHE A 29 4.34 23.84 -15.24
CA PHE A 29 3.92 24.69 -14.12
C PHE A 29 4.12 26.15 -14.49
N GLY A 30 3.13 27.01 -14.23
CA GLY A 30 3.24 28.43 -14.57
C GLY A 30 1.89 29.08 -14.77
N LYS A 31 1.80 29.97 -15.77
CA LYS A 31 0.53 30.56 -16.22
C LYS A 31 0.28 30.13 -17.65
N PHE A 32 -0.93 29.62 -17.88
CA PHE A 32 -1.32 29.08 -19.18
C PHE A 32 -2.71 29.57 -19.57
N GLU A 33 -2.89 29.80 -20.86
CA GLU A 33 -4.21 30.04 -21.42
C GLU A 33 -4.89 28.71 -21.72
N ALA A 34 -6.20 28.64 -21.49
CA ALA A 34 -6.98 27.44 -21.77
C ALA A 34 -7.21 27.33 -23.29
N GLU A 35 -6.90 26.18 -23.87
CA GLU A 35 -7.25 25.89 -25.26
C GLU A 35 -8.73 25.52 -25.40
N PRO A 36 -9.34 25.75 -26.58
CA PRO A 36 -10.72 25.35 -26.83
C PRO A 36 -10.95 23.86 -26.56
N GLY A 37 -11.93 23.56 -25.70
CA GLY A 37 -12.31 22.18 -25.35
C GLY A 37 -11.48 21.54 -24.23
N MET A 38 -10.46 22.23 -23.70
CA MET A 38 -9.72 21.76 -22.53
C MET A 38 -10.56 21.88 -21.25
N ALA A 39 -10.52 20.86 -20.39
CA ALA A 39 -11.09 20.95 -19.05
C ALA A 39 -10.31 22.00 -18.23
N VAL A 40 -11.02 22.89 -17.55
CA VAL A 40 -10.42 23.90 -16.67
C VAL A 40 -11.01 23.77 -15.29
N GLU A 41 -10.14 23.61 -14.31
CA GLU A 41 -10.50 23.48 -12.91
C GLU A 41 -9.79 24.55 -12.09
N ASP A 42 -10.44 25.07 -11.05
CA ASP A 42 -9.81 25.97 -10.09
C ASP A 42 -9.51 25.21 -8.80
N GLY A 43 -8.23 25.16 -8.44
CA GLY A 43 -7.76 24.54 -7.21
C GLY A 43 -7.94 25.42 -5.97
N ASN A 44 -8.37 26.68 -6.11
CA ASN A 44 -8.68 27.60 -5.01
C ASN A 44 -7.55 27.74 -3.96
N GLY A 45 -6.29 27.74 -4.42
CA GLY A 45 -5.10 27.83 -3.57
C GLY A 45 -4.74 26.56 -2.80
N ALA A 46 -5.39 25.42 -3.10
CA ALA A 46 -5.09 24.14 -2.47
C ALA A 46 -3.66 23.67 -2.76
N ILE A 47 -3.14 22.86 -1.84
CA ILE A 47 -1.85 22.19 -2.03
C ILE A 47 -2.05 21.04 -3.01
N VAL A 48 -1.14 20.85 -3.96
CA VAL A 48 -1.12 19.67 -4.83
C VAL A 48 -0.02 18.73 -4.34
N ALA A 49 -0.37 17.50 -4.03
CA ALA A 49 0.56 16.41 -3.72
C ALA A 49 0.40 15.28 -4.75
N PRO A 50 1.45 14.50 -5.06
CA PRO A 50 1.29 13.29 -5.86
C PRO A 50 0.20 12.39 -5.26
N GLY A 51 -0.49 11.62 -6.11
CA GLY A 51 -1.66 10.86 -5.69
C GLY A 51 -1.29 9.84 -4.61
N LEU A 52 -2.04 9.78 -3.51
CA LEU A 52 -1.69 8.92 -2.39
C LEU A 52 -1.71 7.45 -2.80
N ILE A 53 -0.91 6.62 -2.12
CA ILE A 53 -0.74 5.21 -2.45
C ILE A 53 -0.93 4.38 -1.18
N ASP A 54 -1.84 3.42 -1.26
CA ASP A 54 -1.94 2.36 -0.26
C ASP A 54 -1.07 1.18 -0.70
N ALA A 55 0.18 1.16 -0.24
CA ALA A 55 1.16 0.18 -0.70
C ALA A 55 1.05 -1.18 0.04
N HIS A 56 0.12 -1.31 0.98
CA HIS A 56 -0.13 -2.56 1.70
C HIS A 56 -1.54 -2.57 2.31
N THR A 57 -2.45 -3.31 1.68
CA THR A 57 -3.80 -3.54 2.22
C THR A 57 -4.34 -4.92 1.85
N HIS A 58 -5.55 -5.23 2.30
CA HIS A 58 -6.29 -6.45 1.99
C HIS A 58 -7.71 -6.11 1.55
N LEU A 59 -7.92 -6.02 0.23
CA LEU A 59 -9.21 -5.63 -0.36
C LEU A 59 -10.26 -6.75 -0.28
N ASP A 60 -9.85 -8.01 -0.15
CA ASP A 60 -10.71 -9.20 -0.26
C ASP A 60 -11.50 -9.50 1.03
N LYS A 61 -11.06 -8.96 2.16
CA LYS A 61 -11.53 -9.34 3.51
C LYS A 61 -12.16 -8.19 4.32
N THR A 62 -12.16 -6.97 3.79
CA THR A 62 -12.77 -5.81 4.46
C THR A 62 -14.29 -5.99 4.62
N THR A 63 -14.84 -5.49 5.72
CA THR A 63 -16.29 -5.37 5.97
C THR A 63 -16.79 -3.93 5.81
N TRP A 64 -15.98 -3.06 5.18
CA TRP A 64 -16.35 -1.66 4.97
C TRP A 64 -17.68 -1.53 4.21
N GLY A 65 -18.60 -0.72 4.74
CA GLY A 65 -19.96 -0.56 4.19
C GLY A 65 -20.91 -1.75 4.47
N MET A 66 -20.50 -2.76 5.23
CA MET A 66 -21.40 -3.79 5.78
C MET A 66 -21.95 -3.36 7.15
N PRO A 67 -23.02 -4.00 7.66
CA PRO A 67 -23.34 -3.91 9.08
C PRO A 67 -22.14 -4.29 9.96
N TRP A 68 -22.11 -3.73 11.17
CA TRP A 68 -21.01 -3.96 12.10
C TRP A 68 -20.80 -5.46 12.38
N HIS A 69 -19.56 -5.92 12.20
CA HIS A 69 -19.14 -7.27 12.57
C HIS A 69 -18.71 -7.30 14.04
N GLU A 70 -19.45 -8.03 14.87
CA GLU A 70 -19.12 -8.20 16.28
C GLU A 70 -17.96 -9.20 16.45
N ASN A 71 -16.80 -8.70 16.88
CA ASN A 71 -15.62 -9.52 17.18
C ASN A 71 -15.44 -9.69 18.70
N ASN A 72 -16.00 -10.78 19.24
CA ASN A 72 -15.96 -11.09 20.68
C ASN A 72 -14.90 -12.12 21.07
N ARG A 73 -13.79 -12.21 20.32
CA ARG A 73 -12.79 -13.26 20.55
C ARG A 73 -11.38 -12.67 20.67
N ALA A 74 -10.70 -13.01 21.76
CA ALA A 74 -9.26 -12.85 21.81
C ALA A 74 -8.62 -13.96 20.97
N ALA A 75 -7.81 -13.58 19.98
CA ALA A 75 -7.10 -14.53 19.12
C ALA A 75 -5.67 -14.07 18.85
N ILE A 76 -4.74 -15.02 18.94
CA ILE A 76 -3.40 -14.91 18.36
C ILE A 76 -3.48 -14.94 16.84
N LEU A 77 -2.38 -14.61 16.15
CA LEU A 77 -2.31 -14.52 14.69
C LEU A 77 -2.96 -15.72 13.98
N ARG A 78 -2.54 -16.95 14.30
CA ARG A 78 -3.10 -18.17 13.71
C ARG A 78 -4.62 -18.31 13.91
N GLY A 79 -5.11 -17.95 15.09
CA GLY A 79 -6.56 -18.01 15.39
C GLY A 79 -7.39 -17.00 14.60
N ARG A 80 -6.81 -15.85 14.22
CA ARG A 80 -7.48 -14.86 13.35
C ARG A 80 -7.56 -15.37 11.91
N ILE A 81 -6.46 -15.95 11.41
CA ILE A 81 -6.37 -16.58 10.10
C ILE A 81 -7.44 -17.67 9.96
N ASP A 82 -7.47 -18.61 10.90
CA ASP A 82 -8.40 -19.74 10.83
C ASP A 82 -9.86 -19.27 10.92
N PHE A 83 -10.17 -18.31 11.80
CA PHE A 83 -11.51 -17.74 11.92
C PHE A 83 -11.98 -17.07 10.62
N GLU A 84 -11.17 -16.19 10.04
CA GLU A 84 -11.54 -15.48 8.81
C GLU A 84 -11.71 -16.44 7.63
N ARG A 85 -10.78 -17.37 7.43
CA ARG A 85 -10.90 -18.41 6.40
C ARG A 85 -12.19 -19.21 6.53
N GLU A 86 -12.56 -19.62 7.74
CA GLU A 86 -13.72 -20.49 7.97
C GLU A 86 -15.06 -19.75 7.93
N ASN A 87 -15.08 -18.45 8.21
CA ASN A 87 -16.32 -17.72 8.46
C ASN A 87 -16.65 -16.64 7.41
N ARG A 88 -15.73 -16.25 6.52
CA ARG A 88 -15.95 -15.13 5.58
C ARG A 88 -17.23 -15.26 4.73
N THR A 89 -17.55 -16.48 4.26
CA THR A 89 -18.77 -16.74 3.49
C THR A 89 -20.02 -16.55 4.34
N GLN A 90 -20.02 -17.02 5.59
CA GLN A 90 -21.15 -16.85 6.51
C GLN A 90 -21.34 -15.37 6.90
N ILE A 91 -20.25 -14.62 7.02
CA ILE A 91 -20.29 -13.16 7.27
C ILE A 91 -20.84 -12.41 6.05
N GLY A 92 -20.82 -13.02 4.86
CA GLY A 92 -21.29 -12.40 3.61
C GLY A 92 -20.27 -11.46 2.98
N ILE A 93 -18.98 -11.70 3.26
CA ILE A 93 -17.86 -11.00 2.61
C ILE A 93 -17.80 -11.49 1.17
N ASP A 94 -18.05 -10.58 0.24
CA ASP A 94 -17.96 -10.81 -1.20
C ASP A 94 -16.72 -10.07 -1.73
N PRO A 95 -15.70 -10.78 -2.27
CA PRO A 95 -14.42 -10.15 -2.59
C PRO A 95 -14.55 -8.97 -3.56
N HIS A 96 -15.42 -9.08 -4.57
CA HIS A 96 -15.62 -8.01 -5.54
C HIS A 96 -16.30 -6.79 -4.91
N ARG A 97 -17.43 -6.98 -4.23
CA ARG A 97 -18.17 -5.89 -3.58
C ARG A 97 -17.33 -5.17 -2.52
N GLN A 98 -16.62 -5.92 -1.68
CA GLN A 98 -15.82 -5.34 -0.60
C GLN A 98 -14.61 -4.58 -1.14
N SER A 99 -13.93 -5.14 -2.14
CA SER A 99 -12.81 -4.44 -2.78
C SER A 99 -13.25 -3.19 -3.54
N MET A 100 -14.41 -3.20 -4.22
CA MET A 100 -15.01 -1.99 -4.82
C MET A 100 -15.22 -0.90 -3.76
N ARG A 101 -15.85 -1.23 -2.63
CA ARG A 101 -16.15 -0.25 -1.56
C ARG A 101 -14.88 0.38 -0.98
N HIS A 102 -13.86 -0.44 -0.74
CA HIS A 102 -12.59 0.03 -0.24
C HIS A 102 -11.86 0.89 -1.26
N ALA A 103 -11.66 0.39 -2.49
CA ALA A 103 -10.93 1.09 -3.53
C ALA A 103 -11.60 2.41 -3.93
N ILE A 104 -12.94 2.47 -4.00
CA ILE A 104 -13.68 3.71 -4.23
C ILE A 104 -13.51 4.69 -3.07
N GLY A 105 -13.51 4.20 -1.83
CA GLY A 105 -13.22 5.02 -0.66
C GLY A 105 -11.81 5.64 -0.73
N LEU A 106 -10.80 4.86 -1.12
CA LEU A 106 -9.43 5.34 -1.27
C LEU A 106 -9.34 6.39 -2.38
N ALA A 107 -9.97 6.12 -3.54
CA ALA A 107 -10.02 7.06 -4.66
C ALA A 107 -10.71 8.39 -4.26
N ALA A 108 -11.80 8.31 -3.49
CA ALA A 108 -12.48 9.49 -2.95
C ALA A 108 -11.58 10.31 -2.01
N ASN A 109 -10.65 9.65 -1.34
CA ASN A 109 -9.70 10.19 -0.37
C ASN A 109 -8.28 10.38 -0.93
N GLY A 110 -8.14 10.57 -2.25
CA GLY A 110 -6.87 10.98 -2.87
C GLY A 110 -5.95 9.83 -3.26
N GLY A 111 -6.39 8.59 -3.08
CA GLY A 111 -5.70 7.38 -3.52
C GLY A 111 -5.69 7.25 -5.05
N THR A 112 -4.56 6.85 -5.61
CA THR A 112 -4.40 6.62 -7.07
C THR A 112 -3.85 5.25 -7.41
N HIS A 113 -3.23 4.58 -6.45
CA HIS A 113 -2.68 3.24 -6.59
C HIS A 113 -2.88 2.44 -5.28
N ILE A 114 -3.05 1.13 -5.42
CA ILE A 114 -3.19 0.18 -4.32
C ILE A 114 -2.30 -1.03 -4.61
N ARG A 115 -1.59 -1.55 -3.62
CA ARG A 115 -1.08 -2.91 -3.58
C ARG A 115 -1.90 -3.71 -2.57
N SER A 116 -2.68 -4.67 -3.06
CA SER A 116 -3.50 -5.53 -2.21
C SER A 116 -2.90 -6.92 -2.13
N HIS A 117 -2.69 -7.39 -0.91
CA HIS A 117 -2.51 -8.80 -0.64
C HIS A 117 -3.87 -9.49 -0.70
N VAL A 118 -3.92 -10.66 -1.35
CA VAL A 118 -5.15 -11.42 -1.54
C VAL A 118 -4.89 -12.86 -1.16
N ASP A 119 -5.69 -13.34 -0.21
CA ASP A 119 -5.49 -14.67 0.36
C ASP A 119 -5.66 -15.76 -0.71
N ILE A 120 -4.71 -16.70 -0.71
CA ILE A 120 -4.73 -17.89 -1.54
C ILE A 120 -4.46 -19.11 -0.66
N ASP A 121 -5.45 -19.99 -0.60
CA ASP A 121 -5.35 -21.28 0.08
C ASP A 121 -6.31 -22.30 -0.54
N PRO A 122 -6.16 -23.60 -0.24
CA PRO A 122 -7.05 -24.65 -0.73
C PRO A 122 -8.53 -24.51 -0.36
N THR A 123 -8.90 -23.67 0.61
CA THR A 123 -10.30 -23.46 0.98
C THR A 123 -11.02 -22.59 -0.05
N HIS A 124 -10.37 -21.54 -0.54
CA HIS A 124 -10.98 -20.58 -1.48
C HIS A 124 -10.44 -20.68 -2.91
N GLY A 125 -9.32 -21.38 -3.11
CA GLY A 125 -8.62 -21.41 -4.40
C GLY A 125 -8.26 -20.00 -4.84
N LEU A 126 -8.63 -19.63 -6.07
CA LEU A 126 -8.36 -18.31 -6.66
C LEU A 126 -9.58 -17.37 -6.66
N LYS A 127 -10.72 -17.77 -6.09
CA LYS A 127 -11.98 -16.99 -6.14
C LYS A 127 -11.84 -15.58 -5.57
N LEU A 128 -10.99 -15.42 -4.56
CA LEU A 128 -10.74 -14.12 -3.94
C LEU A 128 -10.01 -13.20 -4.92
N VAL A 129 -8.97 -13.71 -5.57
CA VAL A 129 -8.20 -13.02 -6.62
C VAL A 129 -9.09 -12.63 -7.81
N GLU A 130 -9.94 -13.55 -8.27
CA GLU A 130 -10.90 -13.31 -9.35
C GLU A 130 -11.81 -12.10 -9.05
N GLY A 131 -12.31 -11.99 -7.81
CA GLY A 131 -13.13 -10.85 -7.40
C GLY A 131 -12.36 -9.52 -7.37
N ILE A 132 -11.08 -9.55 -6.98
CA ILE A 132 -10.21 -8.35 -7.03
C ILE A 132 -9.92 -7.95 -8.47
N TRP A 133 -9.72 -8.90 -9.38
CA TRP A 133 -9.55 -8.60 -10.81
C TRP A 133 -10.80 -8.00 -11.44
N GLU A 134 -12.00 -8.47 -11.05
CA GLU A 134 -13.25 -7.83 -11.48
C GLU A 134 -13.32 -6.36 -11.01
N THR A 135 -12.92 -6.09 -9.76
CA THR A 135 -12.83 -4.73 -9.23
C THR A 135 -11.83 -3.88 -10.00
N ARG A 136 -10.62 -4.41 -10.23
CA ARG A 136 -9.55 -3.74 -10.98
C ARG A 136 -10.01 -3.32 -12.37
N GLU A 137 -10.72 -4.19 -13.09
CA GLU A 137 -11.23 -3.86 -14.42
C GLU A 137 -12.33 -2.78 -14.35
N LYS A 138 -13.27 -2.88 -13.41
CA LYS A 138 -14.34 -1.87 -13.24
C LYS A 138 -13.82 -0.50 -12.81
N LEU A 139 -12.70 -0.44 -12.09
CA LEU A 139 -12.11 0.79 -11.58
C LEU A 139 -10.93 1.31 -12.41
N LYS A 140 -10.72 0.75 -13.61
CA LYS A 140 -9.68 1.21 -14.53
C LYS A 140 -9.82 2.71 -14.82
N GLY A 141 -8.73 3.45 -14.60
CA GLY A 141 -8.71 4.91 -14.75
C GLY A 141 -9.40 5.68 -13.61
N ILE A 142 -9.80 5.00 -12.53
CA ILE A 142 -10.19 5.60 -11.25
C ILE A 142 -9.05 5.43 -10.25
N ILE A 143 -8.59 4.19 -10.06
CA ILE A 143 -7.51 3.80 -9.17
C ILE A 143 -6.86 2.51 -9.71
N ASP A 144 -5.53 2.44 -9.69
CA ASP A 144 -4.81 1.25 -10.17
C ASP A 144 -4.57 0.27 -9.02
N ILE A 145 -4.70 -1.03 -9.30
CA ILE A 145 -4.61 -2.09 -8.28
C ILE A 145 -3.59 -3.14 -8.73
N GLU A 146 -2.53 -3.29 -7.94
CA GLU A 146 -1.54 -4.36 -8.01
C GLU A 146 -1.93 -5.48 -7.03
N VAL A 147 -1.82 -6.74 -7.46
CA VAL A 147 -2.29 -7.89 -6.69
C VAL A 147 -1.11 -8.76 -6.25
N VAL A 148 -1.00 -8.96 -4.94
CA VAL A 148 -0.04 -9.89 -4.33
C VAL A 148 -0.73 -11.24 -4.08
N ALA A 149 -0.19 -12.31 -4.67
CA ALA A 149 -0.61 -13.68 -4.43
C ALA A 149 -0.16 -14.11 -3.03
N PHE A 150 -1.06 -14.07 -2.04
CA PHE A 150 -0.66 -14.12 -0.63
C PHE A 150 -1.08 -15.43 0.08
N PRO A 151 -0.14 -16.28 0.51
CA PRO A 151 -0.44 -17.53 1.19
C PRO A 151 -0.74 -17.32 2.69
N GLN A 152 -1.83 -16.61 3.00
CA GLN A 152 -2.23 -16.23 4.37
C GLN A 152 -2.25 -17.41 5.37
N SER A 153 -2.65 -18.60 4.91
CA SER A 153 -2.75 -19.83 5.72
C SER A 153 -1.42 -20.59 5.90
N GLY A 154 -0.34 -20.12 5.29
CA GLY A 154 0.95 -20.80 5.20
C GLY A 154 1.13 -21.59 3.90
N VAL A 155 2.38 -21.93 3.58
CA VAL A 155 2.78 -22.71 2.40
C VAL A 155 3.08 -24.15 2.79
N MET A 156 3.93 -24.32 3.80
CA MET A 156 4.41 -25.62 4.26
C MET A 156 3.36 -26.39 5.06
N VAL A 157 2.55 -25.67 5.84
CA VAL A 157 1.51 -26.28 6.68
C VAL A 157 0.16 -26.44 5.96
N MET A 158 0.08 -26.05 4.68
CA MET A 158 -1.15 -26.07 3.90
C MET A 158 -0.90 -26.70 2.51
N PRO A 159 -0.99 -28.04 2.39
CA PRO A 159 -0.79 -28.73 1.11
C PRO A 159 -1.73 -28.22 0.01
N GLY A 160 -1.19 -27.98 -1.19
CA GLY A 160 -1.93 -27.40 -2.31
C GLY A 160 -1.73 -25.89 -2.49
N THR A 161 -1.20 -25.18 -1.49
CA THR A 161 -0.96 -23.74 -1.59
C THR A 161 0.10 -23.41 -2.65
N VAL A 162 1.17 -24.19 -2.76
CA VAL A 162 2.27 -23.94 -3.74
C VAL A 162 1.73 -23.95 -5.17
N GLU A 163 0.90 -24.93 -5.50
CA GLU A 163 0.28 -25.08 -6.82
C GLU A 163 -0.66 -23.91 -7.13
N LEU A 164 -1.42 -23.45 -6.13
CA LEU A 164 -2.31 -22.30 -6.28
C LEU A 164 -1.54 -20.98 -6.45
N LEU A 165 -0.43 -20.79 -5.73
CA LEU A 165 0.44 -19.62 -5.92
C LEU A 165 1.04 -19.61 -7.33
N ASP A 166 1.58 -20.75 -7.78
CA ASP A 166 2.13 -20.89 -9.14
C ASP A 166 1.07 -20.59 -10.22
N GLU A 167 -0.17 -21.02 -10.00
CA GLU A 167 -1.28 -20.73 -10.91
C GLU A 167 -1.70 -19.25 -10.87
N ALA A 168 -1.80 -18.63 -9.69
CA ALA A 168 -2.14 -17.22 -9.57
C ALA A 168 -1.11 -16.31 -10.26
N LEU A 169 0.18 -16.63 -10.15
CA LEU A 169 1.24 -15.93 -10.84
C LEU A 169 1.14 -16.10 -12.38
N LYS A 170 0.84 -17.31 -12.88
CA LYS A 170 0.58 -17.54 -14.32
C LYS A 170 -0.60 -16.72 -14.84
N GLN A 171 -1.63 -16.54 -14.03
CA GLN A 171 -2.84 -15.81 -14.40
C GLN A 171 -2.70 -14.29 -14.26
N GLY A 172 -1.61 -13.80 -13.66
CA GLY A 172 -1.23 -12.39 -13.70
C GLY A 172 -1.24 -11.66 -12.37
N CYS A 173 -1.11 -12.34 -11.23
CA CYS A 173 -0.69 -11.67 -10.00
C CYS A 173 0.74 -11.14 -10.17
N GLU A 174 0.94 -9.86 -9.87
CA GLU A 174 2.18 -9.15 -10.16
C GLU A 174 3.27 -9.35 -9.10
N VAL A 175 2.89 -9.73 -7.88
CA VAL A 175 3.80 -9.90 -6.74
C VAL A 175 3.50 -11.22 -6.04
N LEU A 176 4.54 -11.90 -5.56
CA LEU A 176 4.39 -13.08 -4.71
C LEU A 176 4.46 -12.70 -3.23
N GLY A 177 3.48 -13.16 -2.45
CA GLY A 177 3.43 -12.96 -1.01
C GLY A 177 4.13 -14.07 -0.20
N GLY A 178 4.31 -13.81 1.09
CA GLY A 178 4.74 -14.81 2.08
C GLY A 178 4.33 -14.37 3.48
N ILE A 179 4.29 -15.29 4.45
CA ILE A 179 3.93 -14.95 5.84
C ILE A 179 4.75 -15.75 6.84
N ASP A 180 5.34 -15.06 7.82
CA ASP A 180 6.01 -15.60 9.02
C ASP A 180 6.60 -17.02 8.85
N PRO A 181 7.73 -17.13 8.10
CA PRO A 181 8.41 -18.40 7.81
C PRO A 181 8.63 -19.31 9.04
N CYS A 182 8.89 -18.73 10.22
CA CYS A 182 9.02 -19.49 11.46
C CYS A 182 7.67 -19.66 12.18
N GLY A 183 6.91 -18.57 12.36
CA GLY A 183 5.73 -18.51 13.22
C GLY A 183 4.52 -19.25 12.66
N ILE A 184 4.33 -19.23 11.34
CA ILE A 184 3.22 -19.87 10.64
C ILE A 184 3.65 -21.22 10.08
N ASP A 185 4.69 -21.25 9.25
CA ASP A 185 5.06 -22.48 8.53
C ASP A 185 5.96 -23.42 9.32
N ARG A 186 6.65 -22.92 10.35
CA ARG A 186 7.59 -23.70 11.19
C ARG A 186 8.71 -24.39 10.40
N ASP A 187 8.92 -24.00 9.15
CA ASP A 187 10.00 -24.42 8.27
C ASP A 187 10.44 -23.20 7.44
N PRO A 188 11.20 -22.27 8.05
CA PRO A 188 11.55 -21.02 7.38
C PRO A 188 12.43 -21.25 6.15
N LYS A 189 13.28 -22.28 6.18
CA LYS A 189 14.09 -22.65 5.02
C LYS A 189 13.20 -23.14 3.87
N GLY A 190 12.32 -24.11 4.15
CA GLY A 190 11.44 -24.69 3.14
C GLY A 190 10.53 -23.65 2.48
N GLN A 191 9.88 -22.79 3.30
CA GLN A 191 9.02 -21.73 2.78
C GLN A 191 9.81 -20.77 1.88
N LEU A 192 10.91 -20.19 2.39
CA LEU A 192 11.67 -19.18 1.65
C LEU A 192 12.27 -19.75 0.36
N ASP A 193 12.80 -20.97 0.39
CA ASP A 193 13.37 -21.61 -0.81
C ASP A 193 12.28 -21.76 -1.91
N ILE A 194 11.05 -22.14 -1.55
CA ILE A 194 9.92 -22.27 -2.48
C ILE A 194 9.47 -20.90 -3.02
N LEU A 195 9.29 -19.91 -2.14
CA LEU A 195 8.83 -18.58 -2.54
C LEU A 195 9.81 -17.93 -3.52
N PHE A 196 11.12 -17.98 -3.23
CA PHE A 196 12.12 -17.45 -4.15
C PHE A 196 12.19 -18.25 -5.47
N GLN A 197 12.02 -19.58 -5.42
CA GLN A 197 11.97 -20.37 -6.65
C GLN A 197 10.78 -19.97 -7.55
N LEU A 198 9.60 -19.75 -6.98
CA LEU A 198 8.42 -19.30 -7.71
C LEU A 198 8.62 -17.89 -8.27
N ALA A 199 9.14 -16.97 -7.46
CA ALA A 199 9.37 -15.60 -7.88
C ALA A 199 10.37 -15.52 -9.04
N VAL A 200 11.48 -16.27 -8.99
CA VAL A 200 12.46 -16.36 -10.08
C VAL A 200 11.83 -16.98 -11.33
N ARG A 201 11.05 -18.05 -11.19
CA ARG A 201 10.38 -18.73 -12.31
C ARG A 201 9.46 -17.79 -13.09
N HIS A 202 8.68 -16.98 -12.37
CA HIS A 202 7.68 -16.07 -12.94
C HIS A 202 8.21 -14.66 -13.21
N GLY A 203 9.41 -14.34 -12.74
CA GLY A 203 10.03 -13.02 -12.91
C GLY A 203 9.36 -11.90 -12.10
N VAL A 204 8.72 -12.24 -10.98
CA VAL A 204 7.96 -11.30 -10.14
C VAL A 204 8.73 -10.90 -8.86
N PRO A 205 8.49 -9.70 -8.30
CA PRO A 205 8.96 -9.34 -6.97
C PRO A 205 8.26 -10.12 -5.85
N ILE A 206 8.79 -10.02 -4.63
CA ILE A 206 8.25 -10.64 -3.42
C ILE A 206 7.88 -9.56 -2.39
N ASP A 207 6.76 -9.71 -1.69
CA ASP A 207 6.39 -8.91 -0.51
C ASP A 207 5.99 -9.84 0.65
N ILE A 208 6.85 -9.97 1.66
CA ILE A 208 6.66 -10.92 2.77
C ILE A 208 6.11 -10.20 4.00
N HIS A 209 4.97 -10.66 4.52
CA HIS A 209 4.50 -10.32 5.86
C HIS A 209 5.43 -10.92 6.91
N LEU A 210 6.10 -10.06 7.67
CA LEU A 210 6.97 -10.46 8.77
C LEU A 210 6.55 -9.79 10.08
N HIS A 211 5.66 -10.47 10.80
CA HIS A 211 5.19 -10.10 12.14
C HIS A 211 6.10 -10.66 13.23
N GLU A 212 6.94 -11.64 12.92
CA GLU A 212 7.94 -12.15 13.84
C GLU A 212 8.78 -10.99 14.38
N ALA A 213 8.81 -10.88 15.72
CA ALA A 213 9.47 -9.78 16.41
C ALA A 213 10.81 -10.22 17.01
N ALA A 214 11.57 -9.24 17.49
CA ALA A 214 12.85 -9.43 18.18
C ALA A 214 13.81 -10.35 17.37
N ASP A 215 14.54 -11.22 18.06
CA ASP A 215 15.56 -12.06 17.45
C ASP A 215 15.03 -13.07 16.45
N LEU A 216 13.78 -13.53 16.61
CA LEU A 216 13.16 -14.46 15.66
C LEU A 216 12.93 -13.79 14.31
N GLY A 217 12.34 -12.59 14.31
CA GLY A 217 12.16 -11.84 13.07
C GLY A 217 13.49 -11.40 12.47
N ALA A 218 14.48 -11.02 13.29
CA ALA A 218 15.82 -10.71 12.81
C ALA A 218 16.49 -11.92 12.12
N PHE A 219 16.37 -13.11 12.71
CA PHE A 219 16.82 -14.37 12.11
C PHE A 219 16.13 -14.64 10.76
N THR A 220 14.82 -14.45 10.70
CA THR A 220 14.07 -14.62 9.44
C THR A 220 14.49 -13.61 8.38
N MET A 221 14.76 -12.35 8.75
CA MET A 221 15.31 -11.33 7.83
C MET A 221 16.69 -11.76 7.29
N GLU A 222 17.58 -12.26 8.15
CA GLU A 222 18.89 -12.77 7.75
C GLU A 222 18.75 -13.91 6.73
N LEU A 223 17.80 -14.83 6.92
CA LEU A 223 17.49 -15.87 5.93
C LEU A 223 16.94 -15.32 4.62
N ILE A 224 16.08 -14.30 4.66
CA ILE A 224 15.59 -13.60 3.45
C ILE A 224 16.76 -12.99 2.70
N PHE A 225 17.70 -12.32 3.38
CA PHE A 225 18.89 -11.71 2.78
C PHE A 225 19.79 -12.74 2.09
N GLU A 226 19.95 -13.93 2.66
CA GLU A 226 20.66 -15.04 2.02
C GLU A 226 20.00 -15.44 0.69
N ARG A 227 18.67 -15.56 0.67
CA ARG A 227 17.93 -15.95 -0.55
C ARG A 227 17.96 -14.85 -1.61
N ILE A 228 17.90 -13.59 -1.22
CA ILE A 228 18.06 -12.46 -2.15
C ILE A 228 19.37 -12.59 -2.92
N ARG A 229 20.49 -12.78 -2.20
CA ARG A 229 21.82 -12.92 -2.82
C ARG A 229 21.94 -14.17 -3.67
N ALA A 230 21.42 -15.30 -3.17
CA ALA A 230 21.52 -16.58 -3.87
C ALA A 230 20.74 -16.59 -5.20
N ASN A 231 19.70 -15.75 -5.31
CA ASN A 231 18.81 -15.71 -6.48
C ASN A 231 18.95 -14.43 -7.32
N GLY A 232 19.84 -13.50 -6.97
CA GLY A 232 20.02 -12.22 -7.68
C GLY A 232 18.77 -11.35 -7.68
N MET A 233 18.10 -11.26 -6.52
CA MET A 233 16.81 -10.55 -6.35
C MET A 233 16.95 -9.21 -5.60
N GLU A 234 18.14 -8.60 -5.62
CA GLU A 234 18.35 -7.25 -5.09
C GLU A 234 17.35 -6.27 -5.70
N GLY A 235 16.76 -5.40 -4.88
CA GLY A 235 15.74 -4.42 -5.29
C GLY A 235 14.34 -4.99 -5.55
N LYS A 236 14.15 -6.33 -5.47
CA LYS A 236 12.89 -7.01 -5.83
C LYS A 236 12.14 -7.62 -4.64
N VAL A 237 12.56 -7.32 -3.41
CA VAL A 237 11.93 -7.86 -2.20
C VAL A 237 11.50 -6.72 -1.28
N ALA A 238 10.27 -6.82 -0.79
CA ALA A 238 9.73 -6.00 0.28
C ALA A 238 9.47 -6.86 1.53
N ILE A 239 9.63 -6.26 2.70
CA ILE A 239 9.22 -6.85 3.98
C ILE A 239 8.15 -5.95 4.58
N SER A 240 6.94 -6.49 4.67
CA SER A 240 5.80 -5.87 5.30
C SER A 240 5.83 -6.05 6.81
N HIS A 241 5.48 -4.98 7.53
CA HIS A 241 5.50 -4.83 8.99
C HIS A 241 6.90 -4.74 9.60
N ALA A 242 7.76 -5.74 9.37
CA ALA A 242 9.14 -5.81 9.85
C ALA A 242 9.29 -5.49 11.35
N PHE A 243 8.42 -6.03 12.22
CA PHE A 243 8.37 -5.66 13.64
C PHE A 243 9.68 -5.88 14.40
N ALA A 244 10.55 -6.80 13.94
CA ALA A 244 11.90 -6.96 14.48
C ALA A 244 12.74 -5.68 14.44
N LEU A 245 12.52 -4.77 13.49
CA LEU A 245 13.24 -3.49 13.42
C LEU A 245 12.79 -2.50 14.52
N GLY A 246 11.69 -2.79 15.21
CA GLY A 246 11.21 -2.02 16.36
C GLY A 246 11.77 -2.48 17.72
N MET A 247 12.69 -3.45 17.76
CA MET A 247 13.25 -3.94 19.02
C MET A 247 14.27 -2.95 19.64
N ASN A 248 14.48 -3.07 20.95
CA ASN A 248 15.36 -2.18 21.71
C ASN A 248 16.87 -2.37 21.44
N ASP A 249 17.28 -3.47 20.81
CA ASP A 249 18.68 -3.68 20.43
C ASP A 249 19.05 -2.81 19.22
N TYR A 250 19.41 -1.56 19.47
CA TYR A 250 19.76 -0.58 18.44
C TYR A 250 20.93 -1.00 17.56
N ILE A 251 21.88 -1.78 18.08
CA ILE A 251 23.06 -2.25 17.33
C ILE A 251 22.64 -3.33 16.35
N ARG A 252 21.86 -4.32 16.79
CA ARG A 252 21.34 -5.38 15.91
C ARG A 252 20.39 -4.80 14.87
N VAL A 253 19.49 -3.90 15.25
CA VAL A 253 18.62 -3.19 14.28
C VAL A 253 19.45 -2.38 13.28
N GLY A 254 20.50 -1.69 13.72
CA GLY A 254 21.38 -0.93 12.82
C GLY A 254 22.01 -1.81 11.73
N LYS A 255 22.56 -2.97 12.11
CA LYS A 255 23.12 -3.94 11.15
C LYS A 255 22.08 -4.48 10.17
N LEU A 256 20.85 -4.73 10.64
CA LEU A 256 19.75 -5.14 9.76
C LEU A 256 19.42 -4.04 8.76
N ILE A 257 19.33 -2.78 9.20
CA ILE A 257 19.07 -1.63 8.32
C ILE A 257 20.17 -1.46 7.28
N ASP A 258 21.44 -1.62 7.64
CA ASP A 258 22.55 -1.55 6.69
C ASP A 258 22.44 -2.64 5.59
N GLU A 259 22.05 -3.86 5.97
CA GLU A 259 21.85 -4.95 5.02
C GLU A 259 20.61 -4.75 4.13
N ILE A 260 19.53 -4.21 4.69
CA ILE A 260 18.31 -3.81 3.95
C ILE A 260 18.67 -2.78 2.89
N ALA A 261 19.42 -1.73 3.26
CA ALA A 261 19.86 -0.69 2.33
C ALA A 261 20.79 -1.27 1.24
N ARG A 262 21.74 -2.13 1.64
CA ARG A 262 22.68 -2.76 0.69
C ARG A 262 22.01 -3.66 -0.34
N LEU A 263 20.95 -4.37 0.06
CA LEU A 263 20.19 -5.28 -0.80
C LEU A 263 19.01 -4.60 -1.51
N ASP A 264 18.78 -3.31 -1.25
CA ASP A 264 17.60 -2.55 -1.70
C ASP A 264 16.27 -3.25 -1.35
N VAL A 265 16.16 -3.71 -0.09
CA VAL A 265 14.93 -4.28 0.45
C VAL A 265 13.99 -3.16 0.87
N ALA A 266 12.78 -3.13 0.30
CA ALA A 266 11.75 -2.19 0.69
C ALA A 266 11.13 -2.57 2.04
N ILE A 267 10.69 -1.58 2.82
CA ILE A 267 9.96 -1.79 4.07
C ILE A 267 8.57 -1.17 3.97
N LEU A 268 7.53 -1.95 4.29
CA LEU A 268 6.16 -1.46 4.39
C LEU A 268 5.75 -1.36 5.85
N THR A 269 5.23 -0.21 6.26
CA THR A 269 4.75 0.02 7.63
C THR A 269 3.29 0.45 7.65
N THR A 270 2.56 -0.09 8.62
CA THR A 270 1.14 0.21 8.84
C THR A 270 0.93 1.03 10.11
N GLY A 271 1.99 1.30 10.89
CA GLY A 271 1.86 1.93 12.21
C GLY A 271 1.09 1.07 13.22
N ALA A 272 1.20 -0.26 13.10
CA ALA A 272 0.42 -1.23 13.88
C ALA A 272 0.41 -0.91 15.39
N PRO A 273 -0.79 -0.77 16.01
CA PRO A 273 -0.88 -0.41 17.42
C PRO A 273 -0.36 -1.52 18.35
N SER A 274 -0.49 -2.79 17.94
CA SER A 274 -0.17 -3.98 18.74
C SER A 274 1.31 -4.36 18.81
N ALA A 275 2.19 -3.68 18.08
CA ALA A 275 3.61 -4.01 18.00
C ALA A 275 4.50 -2.77 18.17
N THR A 276 5.77 -2.97 18.50
CA THR A 276 6.80 -1.98 18.18
C THR A 276 7.08 -2.04 16.68
N VAL A 277 7.29 -0.89 16.05
CA VAL A 277 7.37 -0.78 14.59
C VAL A 277 8.72 -0.22 14.16
N PRO A 278 9.14 -0.43 12.89
CA PRO A 278 10.35 0.20 12.37
C PRO A 278 10.30 1.73 12.49
N SER A 279 11.42 2.35 12.87
CA SER A 279 11.55 3.80 12.85
C SER A 279 11.69 4.30 11.41
N ILE A 280 10.67 5.00 10.92
CA ILE A 280 10.68 5.50 9.53
C ILE A 280 11.77 6.55 9.28
N MET A 281 12.23 7.23 10.34
CA MET A 281 13.30 8.23 10.24
C MET A 281 14.69 7.58 10.15
N ARG A 282 14.95 6.52 10.94
CA ARG A 282 16.20 5.74 10.80
C ARG A 282 16.30 5.08 9.42
N LEU A 283 15.18 4.56 8.92
CA LEU A 283 15.12 3.98 7.57
C LEU A 283 15.37 5.04 6.48
N LYS A 284 14.80 6.24 6.64
CA LYS A 284 15.07 7.39 5.76
C LYS A 284 16.56 7.76 5.75
N GLU A 285 17.18 7.88 6.92
CA GLU A 285 18.61 8.21 7.05
C GLU A 285 19.51 7.18 6.37
N ALA A 286 19.11 5.92 6.36
CA ALA A 286 19.81 4.83 5.67
C ALA A 286 19.48 4.72 4.17
N GLY A 287 18.60 5.57 3.62
CA GLY A 287 18.20 5.53 2.21
C GLY A 287 17.31 4.33 1.85
N VAL A 288 16.64 3.72 2.82
CA VAL A 288 15.73 2.59 2.59
C VAL A 288 14.40 3.10 2.01
N ARG A 289 13.89 2.42 0.99
CA ARG A 289 12.54 2.67 0.44
C ARG A 289 11.48 2.25 1.46
N VAL A 290 10.63 3.19 1.86
CA VAL A 290 9.57 2.95 2.85
C VAL A 290 8.22 3.35 2.30
N GLY A 291 7.28 2.42 2.28
CA GLY A 291 5.88 2.65 1.92
C GLY A 291 4.95 2.53 3.13
N GLY A 292 3.87 3.27 3.11
CA GLY A 292 2.77 3.15 4.06
C GLY A 292 1.61 2.33 3.48
N GLY A 293 0.90 1.59 4.33
CA GLY A 293 -0.33 0.91 3.92
C GLY A 293 -1.37 0.82 5.02
N CYS A 294 -2.63 0.69 4.62
CA CYS A 294 -3.74 0.61 5.57
C CYS A 294 -3.80 -0.72 6.32
N ASP A 295 -3.17 -1.77 5.82
CA ASP A 295 -3.40 -3.15 6.29
C ASP A 295 -4.88 -3.54 6.12
N GLY A 296 -5.37 -4.43 6.98
CA GLY A 296 -6.81 -4.65 7.17
C GLY A 296 -7.58 -3.39 7.54
N ILE A 297 -8.71 -3.16 6.85
CA ILE A 297 -9.67 -2.09 7.17
C ILE A 297 -10.97 -2.74 7.58
N ARG A 298 -11.39 -2.50 8.83
CA ARG A 298 -12.64 -3.02 9.42
C ARG A 298 -12.93 -4.44 8.97
N ASP A 299 -12.25 -5.41 9.55
CA ASP A 299 -12.40 -6.80 9.18
C ASP A 299 -12.42 -7.67 10.43
N THR A 300 -12.31 -8.98 10.23
CA THR A 300 -12.22 -9.95 11.32
C THR A 300 -10.89 -9.88 12.07
N TRP A 301 -9.88 -9.19 11.54
CA TRP A 301 -8.56 -9.02 12.14
C TRP A 301 -8.48 -7.82 13.07
N GLY A 302 -9.18 -6.72 12.74
CA GLY A 302 -9.21 -5.51 13.53
C GLY A 302 -10.37 -4.56 13.19
N PRO A 303 -10.85 -3.79 14.18
CA PRO A 303 -11.98 -2.87 14.01
C PRO A 303 -11.58 -1.52 13.39
N TRP A 304 -10.28 -1.28 13.20
CA TRP A 304 -9.73 0.03 12.87
C TRP A 304 -9.63 0.26 11.36
N GLY A 305 -9.19 1.47 11.01
CA GLY A 305 -8.93 1.86 9.64
C GLY A 305 -10.14 2.45 8.93
N GLN A 306 -9.81 3.23 7.91
CA GLN A 306 -10.72 3.79 6.93
C GLN A 306 -9.93 3.97 5.63
N PRO A 307 -10.59 3.96 4.45
CA PRO A 307 -9.90 4.01 3.17
C PRO A 307 -9.38 5.42 2.89
N ASP A 308 -8.34 5.83 3.63
CA ASP A 308 -7.78 7.17 3.71
C ASP A 308 -6.29 7.10 4.10
N MET A 309 -5.40 7.45 3.17
CA MET A 309 -3.96 7.42 3.43
C MET A 309 -3.43 8.55 4.31
N LEU A 310 -4.15 9.67 4.48
CA LEU A 310 -3.78 10.71 5.45
C LEU A 310 -4.13 10.28 6.88
N ASP A 311 -5.23 9.55 7.08
CA ASP A 311 -5.52 8.88 8.35
C ASP A 311 -4.43 7.86 8.67
N ARG A 312 -4.01 7.07 7.67
CA ARG A 312 -2.88 6.15 7.84
C ARG A 312 -1.58 6.89 8.15
N ALA A 313 -1.29 7.99 7.47
CA ALA A 313 -0.11 8.82 7.74
C ALA A 313 -0.12 9.35 9.19
N LYS A 314 -1.28 9.81 9.67
CA LYS A 314 -1.47 10.22 11.08
C LYS A 314 -1.15 9.08 12.05
N ILE A 315 -1.66 7.87 11.80
CA ILE A 315 -1.38 6.69 12.63
C ILE A 315 0.12 6.37 12.64
N ILE A 316 0.76 6.31 11.47
CA ILE A 316 2.20 6.04 11.34
C ILE A 316 3.02 7.12 12.07
N GLY A 317 2.68 8.39 11.87
CA GLY A 317 3.36 9.53 12.49
C GLY A 317 3.23 9.53 14.01
N MET A 318 2.02 9.30 14.53
CA MET A 318 1.80 9.17 15.98
C MET A 318 2.56 7.98 16.56
N LYS A 319 2.55 6.83 15.88
CA LYS A 319 3.26 5.62 16.33
C LYS A 319 4.78 5.80 16.36
N ASN A 320 5.33 6.62 15.46
CA ASN A 320 6.75 6.97 15.42
C ASN A 320 7.11 8.19 16.30
N GLY A 321 6.13 8.83 16.96
CA GLY A 321 6.37 9.98 17.83
C GLY A 321 6.79 11.25 17.10
N LEU A 322 6.47 11.39 15.82
CA LEU A 322 6.87 12.53 14.97
C LEU A 322 6.20 13.83 15.41
N ARG A 323 6.93 14.96 15.32
CA ARG A 323 6.46 16.28 15.81
C ARG A 323 6.74 17.44 14.87
N SER A 324 7.87 17.42 14.17
CA SER A 324 8.32 18.54 13.33
C SER A 324 7.72 18.49 11.93
N ASP A 325 7.64 19.65 11.27
CA ASP A 325 7.13 19.76 9.90
C ASP A 325 7.92 18.89 8.90
N ILE A 326 9.23 18.73 9.12
CA ILE A 326 10.09 17.87 8.29
C ILE A 326 9.69 16.40 8.42
N GLU A 327 9.38 15.95 9.64
CA GLU A 327 8.91 14.59 9.89
C GLU A 327 7.49 14.38 9.36
N LEU A 328 6.61 15.38 9.48
CA LEU A 328 5.25 15.31 8.95
C LEU A 328 5.23 15.32 7.41
N ALA A 329 6.10 16.09 6.77
CA ALA A 329 6.32 15.99 5.32
C ALA A 329 6.87 14.61 4.93
N HIS A 330 7.72 14.00 5.76
CA HIS A 330 8.23 12.66 5.52
C HIS A 330 7.15 11.58 5.63
N VAL A 331 6.23 11.67 6.58
CA VAL A 331 5.14 10.69 6.66
C VAL A 331 4.17 10.82 5.48
N LEU A 332 3.97 12.03 4.95
CA LEU A 332 3.25 12.23 3.68
C LEU A 332 3.98 11.55 2.52
N HIS A 333 5.31 11.68 2.45
CA HIS A 333 6.13 10.99 1.46
C HIS A 333 5.94 9.47 1.55
N VAL A 334 5.96 8.87 2.75
CA VAL A 334 5.77 7.43 2.97
C VAL A 334 4.44 6.91 2.40
N VAL A 335 3.36 7.70 2.44
CA VAL A 335 2.04 7.32 1.90
C VAL A 335 1.77 7.83 0.47
N SER A 336 2.82 8.30 -0.22
CA SER A 336 2.77 8.85 -1.57
C SER A 336 3.98 8.32 -2.35
N GLN A 337 5.00 9.14 -2.58
CA GLN A 337 6.23 8.77 -3.31
C GLN A 337 6.91 7.51 -2.76
N GLY A 338 6.97 7.34 -1.43
CA GLY A 338 7.53 6.13 -0.83
C GLY A 338 6.77 4.86 -1.22
N GLY A 339 5.44 4.93 -1.33
CA GLY A 339 4.63 3.84 -1.88
C GLY A 339 4.95 3.56 -3.36
N ALA A 340 5.11 4.61 -4.16
CA ALA A 340 5.51 4.49 -5.57
C ALA A 340 6.90 3.85 -5.73
N ASP A 341 7.84 4.22 -4.88
CA ASP A 341 9.20 3.69 -4.85
C ASP A 341 9.20 2.21 -4.48
N VAL A 342 8.38 1.80 -3.50
CA VAL A 342 8.20 0.38 -3.13
C VAL A 342 7.56 -0.43 -4.26
N MET A 343 6.54 0.13 -4.90
CA MET A 343 5.82 -0.50 -6.03
C MET A 343 6.60 -0.43 -7.36
N GLY A 344 7.68 0.33 -7.43
CA GLY A 344 8.50 0.48 -8.64
C GLY A 344 7.80 1.27 -9.76
N LEU A 345 6.83 2.12 -9.42
CA LEU A 345 6.06 2.90 -10.39
C LEU A 345 6.98 3.85 -11.15
N LYS A 346 6.74 3.97 -12.47
CA LYS A 346 7.44 4.92 -13.35
C LYS A 346 6.57 6.13 -13.59
N ASP A 347 7.20 7.27 -13.89
CA ASP A 347 6.54 8.53 -14.18
C ASP A 347 5.54 8.95 -13.07
N TYR A 348 5.81 8.62 -11.80
CA TYR A 348 5.02 9.07 -10.64
C TYR A 348 5.64 10.31 -10.02
N GLY A 349 4.82 11.24 -9.54
CA GLY A 349 5.27 12.47 -8.88
C GLY A 349 4.64 13.71 -9.48
N LEU A 350 5.27 14.86 -9.25
CA LEU A 350 4.84 16.16 -9.78
C LEU A 350 5.89 16.77 -10.72
N GLU A 351 6.74 15.96 -11.34
CA GLU A 351 7.68 16.45 -12.36
C GLU A 351 7.02 16.50 -13.74
N VAL A 352 7.55 17.34 -14.63
CA VAL A 352 7.10 17.37 -16.03
C VAL A 352 7.41 16.01 -16.67
N GLY A 353 6.40 15.41 -17.30
CA GLY A 353 6.46 14.07 -17.88
C GLY A 353 5.85 12.97 -17.00
N CYS A 354 5.68 13.22 -15.70
CA CYS A 354 4.93 12.33 -14.81
C CYS A 354 3.47 12.22 -15.23
N SER A 355 2.85 11.08 -14.95
CA SER A 355 1.40 10.89 -15.00
C SER A 355 0.72 11.94 -14.13
N ALA A 356 -0.37 12.52 -14.64
CA ALA A 356 -1.19 13.49 -13.92
C ALA A 356 -2.09 12.78 -12.90
N ASP A 357 -1.44 12.22 -11.90
CA ASP A 357 -1.99 11.46 -10.78
C ASP A 357 -1.67 12.22 -9.49
N PHE A 358 -2.60 13.07 -9.05
CA PHE A 358 -2.38 13.94 -7.90
C PHE A 358 -3.66 14.21 -7.13
N THR A 359 -3.51 14.58 -5.86
CA THR A 359 -4.61 14.99 -5.00
C THR A 359 -4.40 16.42 -4.53
N LEU A 360 -5.50 17.16 -4.42
CA LEU A 360 -5.51 18.44 -3.74
C LEU A 360 -5.71 18.20 -2.25
N LEU A 361 -5.00 18.98 -1.43
CA LEU A 361 -5.02 18.95 0.02
C LEU A 361 -5.37 20.33 0.57
N THR A 362 -6.08 20.35 1.70
CA THR A 362 -6.33 21.57 2.49
C THR A 362 -5.12 21.92 3.35
N GLY A 363 -5.08 23.15 3.82
CA GLY A 363 -4.06 23.62 4.77
C GLY A 363 -3.03 24.57 4.17
N GLU A 364 -2.18 25.08 5.04
CA GLU A 364 -1.18 26.11 4.72
C GLU A 364 0.17 25.51 4.33
N THR A 365 0.55 24.40 4.99
CA THR A 365 1.79 23.65 4.79
C THR A 365 1.48 22.15 4.62
N LEU A 366 2.47 21.36 4.18
CA LEU A 366 2.33 19.90 4.13
C LEU A 366 2.03 19.30 5.52
N ALA A 367 2.65 19.84 6.56
CA ALA A 367 2.42 19.42 7.93
C ALA A 367 0.97 19.66 8.36
N HIS A 368 0.41 20.84 8.04
CA HIS A 368 -1.01 21.16 8.29
C HIS A 368 -1.92 20.16 7.56
N ALA A 369 -1.65 19.87 6.28
CA ALA A 369 -2.45 18.93 5.49
C ALA A 369 -2.49 17.52 6.11
N VAL A 370 -1.36 17.04 6.64
CA VAL A 370 -1.26 15.73 7.29
C VAL A 370 -2.07 15.65 8.59
N VAL A 371 -2.12 16.73 9.38
CA VAL A 371 -2.82 16.72 10.67
C VAL A 371 -4.33 16.99 10.56
N ASP A 372 -4.77 17.75 9.55
CA ASP A 372 -6.17 18.15 9.36
C ASP A 372 -7.05 16.99 8.85
N VAL A 373 -6.51 16.10 8.01
CA VAL A 373 -7.22 14.93 7.44
C VAL A 373 -8.59 15.31 6.85
N ALA A 374 -8.67 16.48 6.20
CA ALA A 374 -9.92 16.95 5.62
C ALA A 374 -10.32 16.18 4.34
N PRO A 375 -11.59 16.27 3.91
CA PRO A 375 -12.01 15.79 2.60
C PRO A 375 -11.20 16.45 1.49
N ARG A 376 -10.82 15.65 0.48
CA ARG A 376 -9.93 16.10 -0.61
C ARG A 376 -10.75 17.00 -1.51
N PRO A 377 -10.32 18.26 -1.76
CA PRO A 377 -11.04 19.14 -2.67
C PRO A 377 -11.22 18.49 -4.05
N MET A 378 -10.16 17.85 -4.56
CA MET A 378 -10.16 17.20 -5.87
C MET A 378 -9.10 16.10 -5.92
N VAL A 379 -9.39 15.04 -6.66
CA VAL A 379 -8.44 13.98 -7.00
C VAL A 379 -8.41 13.82 -8.51
N VAL A 380 -7.22 13.72 -9.08
CA VAL A 380 -6.99 13.57 -10.52
C VAL A 380 -6.20 12.29 -10.77
N LYS A 381 -6.66 11.47 -11.72
CA LYS A 381 -5.99 10.27 -12.22
C LYS A 381 -5.94 10.33 -13.74
N GLY A 382 -4.74 10.22 -14.32
CA GLY A 382 -4.50 10.28 -15.76
C GLY A 382 -5.01 11.57 -16.40
N GLY A 383 -4.98 12.69 -15.67
CA GLY A 383 -5.49 13.98 -16.12
C GLY A 383 -7.00 14.16 -16.07
N ARG A 384 -7.74 13.21 -15.48
CA ARG A 384 -9.20 13.30 -15.27
C ARG A 384 -9.53 13.42 -13.80
N VAL A 385 -10.47 14.30 -13.45
CA VAL A 385 -11.00 14.38 -12.09
C VAL A 385 -11.78 13.11 -11.76
N THR A 386 -11.38 12.41 -10.69
CA THR A 386 -11.99 11.14 -10.24
C THR A 386 -12.68 11.25 -8.89
N ALA A 387 -12.43 12.31 -8.13
CA ALA A 387 -13.19 12.62 -6.92
C ALA A 387 -13.23 14.12 -6.63
N ARG A 388 -14.27 14.56 -5.90
CA ARG A 388 -14.44 15.94 -5.41
C ARG A 388 -15.02 15.93 -4.01
N GLY A 389 -14.46 16.75 -3.12
CA GLY A 389 -14.95 16.93 -1.75
C GLY A 389 -15.13 15.60 -0.99
N GLY A 390 -14.22 14.65 -1.15
CA GLY A 390 -14.31 13.32 -0.51
C GLY A 390 -15.33 12.37 -1.12
N LYS A 391 -15.81 12.62 -2.36
CA LYS A 391 -16.72 11.72 -3.09
C LYS A 391 -16.13 11.35 -4.45
N ALA A 392 -15.99 10.06 -4.72
CA ALA A 392 -15.60 9.56 -6.02
C ALA A 392 -16.69 9.82 -7.08
N VAL A 393 -16.29 9.89 -8.35
CA VAL A 393 -17.23 10.00 -9.50
C VAL A 393 -17.95 8.69 -9.82
N VAL A 394 -17.57 7.61 -9.15
CA VAL A 394 -18.20 6.29 -9.22
C VAL A 394 -18.86 5.97 -7.88
N GLU A 395 -20.05 5.39 -7.91
CA GLU A 395 -20.78 5.00 -6.71
C GLU A 395 -20.28 3.65 -6.17
N ALA A 396 -20.15 3.54 -4.85
CA ALA A 396 -19.84 2.29 -4.19
C ALA A 396 -21.08 1.37 -4.13
N PRO A 397 -20.92 0.05 -4.35
CA PRO A 397 -22.02 -0.92 -4.33
C PRO A 397 -22.55 -1.27 -2.93
#